data_AF-A0A5M7B5X3-F1
#
_entry.id   AF-A0A5M7B5X3-F1
#
_cell.length_a   1.000
_cell.length_b   1.000
_cell.length_c   1.000
_cell.angle_alpha   90.00
_cell.angle_beta   90.00
_cell.angle_gamma   90.00
#
_symmetry.space_group_name_H-M   'P 1'
#
loop_
_entity.id
_entity.type
_entity.pdbx_description
1 polymer ?
#
loop_
_entity_poly.entity_id
_entity_poly.type
_entity_poly.pdbx_seq_one_letter_code
_entity_poly.pdbx_strand_id
1 'polypeptide(L)' 'MNRTVAVRFAFGIVGETRREAHLATAPGTGIPAAWLTFCGEEIPAHQAEVSEKPAGMPCVRCLASATRSISR' A
#
# COMPACT_ATOMS: atom_id res chain seq x y z
N MET A 1 -2.84 17.41 -3.78
CA MET A 1 -1.64 16.61 -4.11
C MET A 1 -1.90 15.18 -3.66
N ASN A 2 -1.91 14.24 -4.58
CA ASN A 2 -2.11 12.83 -4.27
C ASN A 2 -0.82 12.28 -3.66
N ARG A 3 -0.86 11.83 -2.40
CA ARG A 3 0.32 11.35 -1.67
C ARG A 3 0.39 9.83 -1.76
N THR A 4 1.55 9.28 -2.08
CA THR A 4 1.79 7.84 -2.02
C THR A 4 1.99 7.41 -0.56
N VAL A 5 1.34 6.32 -0.16
CA VAL A 5 1.49 5.70 1.16
C VAL A 5 1.81 4.21 1.03
N ALA A 6 2.48 3.65 2.03
CA ALA A 6 2.67 2.22 2.16
C ALA A 6 1.49 1.60 2.93
N VAL A 7 0.92 0.51 2.41
CA VAL A 7 -0.21 -0.21 2.99
C VAL A 7 0.11 -1.69 3.03
N ARG A 8 -0.17 -2.35 4.15
CA ARG A 8 -0.05 -3.81 4.30
C ARG A 8 -1.17 -4.35 5.17
N PHE A 9 -1.42 -5.65 5.10
CA PHE A 9 -2.31 -6.32 6.04
C PHE A 9 -1.80 -6.17 7.48
N ALA A 10 -2.69 -5.88 8.42
CA ALA A 10 -2.42 -5.81 9.84
C ALA A 10 -1.99 -7.17 10.41
N PHE A 11 -1.40 -7.15 11.61
CA PHE A 11 -0.83 -8.36 12.21
C PHE A 11 -1.94 -9.37 12.49
N GLY A 12 -1.69 -10.63 12.13
CA GLY A 12 -2.66 -11.72 12.30
C GLY A 12 -3.75 -11.81 11.22
N ILE A 13 -3.83 -10.88 10.26
CA ILE A 13 -4.81 -10.95 9.18
C ILE A 13 -4.39 -11.95 8.09
N VAL A 14 -3.11 -11.96 7.74
CA VAL A 14 -2.51 -12.93 6.80
C VAL A 14 -1.18 -13.44 7.34
N GLY A 15 -0.71 -14.57 6.82
CA GLY A 15 0.62 -15.10 7.14
C GLY A 15 1.74 -14.14 6.70
N GLU A 16 2.90 -14.21 7.37
CA GLU A 16 4.01 -13.25 7.18
C GLU A 16 4.47 -13.13 5.71
N THR A 17 4.51 -14.24 4.97
CA THR A 17 4.86 -14.26 3.53
C THR A 17 3.96 -13.39 2.67
N ARG A 18 2.76 -13.05 3.15
CA ARG A 18 1.77 -12.20 2.46
C ARG A 18 1.64 -10.80 3.09
N ARG A 19 2.45 -10.46 4.10
CA ARG A 19 2.47 -9.13 4.74
C ARG A 19 3.46 -8.18 4.08
N GLU A 20 3.51 -8.21 2.75
CA GLU A 20 4.28 -7.25 1.98
C GLU A 20 3.69 -5.84 2.13
N ALA A 21 4.56 -4.82 2.03
CA ALA A 21 4.17 -3.42 1.98
C ALA A 21 3.90 -3.02 0.53
N HIS A 22 2.63 -2.76 0.24
CA HIS A 22 2.15 -2.30 -1.05
C HIS A 22 2.11 -0.76 -1.08
N LEU A 23 2.11 -0.17 -2.27
CA LEU A 23 1.94 1.28 -2.43
C LEU A 23 0.54 1.58 -2.91
N ALA A 24 -0.08 2.61 -2.35
CA ALA A 24 -1.40 3.10 -2.74
C ALA A 24 -1.41 4.64 -2.76
N THR A 25 -2.41 5.21 -3.44
CA THR A 25 -2.67 6.65 -3.37
C THR A 25 -3.55 6.96 -2.15
N ALA A 26 -3.07 7.82 -1.26
CA ALA A 26 -3.89 8.35 -0.18
C ALA A 26 -5.01 9.22 -0.77
N PRO A 27 -6.26 9.03 -0.31
CA PRO A 27 -7.35 9.92 -0.69
C PRO A 27 -7.07 11.33 -0.17
N GLY A 28 -7.62 12.33 -0.86
CA GLY A 28 -7.47 13.73 -0.44
C GLY A 28 -8.16 14.04 0.90
N THR A 29 -9.18 13.27 1.28
CA THR A 29 -9.88 13.36 2.57
C THR A 29 -10.38 11.98 3.01
N GLY A 30 -10.45 11.75 4.34
CA GLY A 30 -11.01 10.55 4.93
C GLY A 30 -10.14 9.29 4.81
N ILE A 31 -10.66 8.18 5.34
CA ILE A 31 -10.09 6.83 5.18
C ILE A 31 -11.00 6.09 4.20
N PRO A 32 -10.47 5.45 3.14
CA PRO A 32 -11.30 4.74 2.18
C PRO A 32 -11.87 3.46 2.81
N ALA A 33 -12.87 2.83 2.19
CA ALA A 33 -13.36 1.52 2.65
C ALA A 33 -12.29 0.42 2.46
N ALA A 34 -11.51 0.53 1.39
CA ALA A 34 -10.37 -0.34 1.08
C ALA A 34 -9.27 0.44 0.37
N TRP A 35 -8.04 -0.04 0.51
CA TRP A 35 -6.87 0.48 -0.15
C TRP A 35 -6.62 -0.30 -1.43
N LEU A 36 -6.85 0.34 -2.57
CA LEU A 36 -6.46 -0.19 -3.87
C LEU A 36 -4.98 0.11 -4.11
N THR A 37 -4.17 -0.93 -4.12
CA THR A 37 -2.72 -0.82 -4.29
C THR A 37 -2.33 -0.78 -5.77
N PHE A 38 -1.12 -0.32 -6.07
CA PHE A 38 -0.62 -0.23 -7.45
C PHE A 38 -0.44 -1.59 -8.12
N CYS A 39 -0.28 -2.67 -7.36
CA CYS A 39 -0.25 -4.02 -7.90
C CYS A 39 -1.64 -4.65 -8.04
N GLY A 40 -2.71 -3.92 -7.73
CA GLY A 40 -4.10 -4.39 -7.80
C GLY A 40 -4.59 -5.17 -6.58
N GLU A 41 -3.76 -5.34 -5.54
CA GLU A 41 -4.20 -5.92 -4.27
C GLU A 41 -5.15 -4.92 -3.58
N GLU A 42 -6.27 -5.42 -3.07
CA GLU A 42 -7.25 -4.64 -2.33
C GLU A 42 -7.21 -5.04 -0.85
N ILE A 43 -6.88 -4.08 0.01
CA ILE A 43 -6.77 -4.31 1.46
C ILE A 43 -7.88 -3.53 2.16
N PRO A 44 -8.86 -4.19 2.80
CA PRO A 44 -9.90 -3.49 3.56
C PRO A 44 -9.28 -2.57 4.62
N ALA A 45 -9.79 -1.34 4.75
CA ALA A 45 -9.14 -0.34 5.60
C ALA A 45 -9.09 -0.76 7.08
N HIS A 46 -10.09 -1.50 7.55
CA HIS A 46 -10.13 -2.06 8.92
C HIS A 46 -9.12 -3.19 9.14
N GLN A 47 -8.49 -3.70 8.08
CA GLN A 47 -7.44 -4.73 8.12
C GLN A 47 -6.08 -4.21 7.69
N ALA A 48 -5.95 -2.91 7.44
CA ALA A 48 -4.74 -2.30 6.91
C ALA A 48 -3.93 -1.60 8.01
N GLU A 49 -2.61 -1.79 7.96
CA GLU A 49 -1.64 -0.87 8.54
C GLU A 49 -1.17 0.07 7.43
N VAL A 50 -1.22 1.38 7.69
CA VAL A 50 -0.81 2.42 6.74
C VAL A 50 0.37 3.19 7.33
N SER A 51 1.41 3.39 6.52
CA SER A 51 2.61 4.12 6.91
C SER A 51 3.02 5.11 5.83
N GLU A 52 3.48 6.28 6.26
CA GLU A 52 4.04 7.31 5.36
C GLU A 52 5.44 6.94 4.85
N LYS A 53 6.11 6.01 5.54
CA LYS A 53 7.42 5.48 5.14
C LYS A 53 7.30 3.98 4.82
N PRO A 54 7.96 3.48 3.77
CA PRO A 54 7.97 2.05 3.49
C PRO A 54 8.60 1.29 4.67
N ALA A 55 7.89 0.29 5.20
CA ALA A 55 8.32 -0.53 6.32
C ALA A 55 7.91 -2.00 6.11
N GLY A 56 8.85 -2.92 6.33
CA GLY A 56 8.71 -4.34 5.98
C GLY A 56 9.15 -4.63 4.54
N MET A 57 8.88 -5.85 4.07
CA MET A 57 9.24 -6.28 2.71
C MET A 57 8.38 -5.56 1.68
N PRO A 58 8.95 -4.82 0.72
CA PRO A 58 8.16 -4.08 -0.26
C PRO A 58 7.62 -5.00 -1.36
N CYS A 59 6.40 -4.75 -1.79
CA CYS A 59 5.86 -5.38 -2.98
C CYS A 59 6.62 -4.87 -4.22
N VAL A 60 7.41 -5.75 -4.85
CA VAL A 60 8.24 -5.40 -6.01
C VAL A 60 7.41 -4.85 -7.19
N ARG A 61 6.18 -5.36 -7.38
CA ARG A 61 5.25 -4.87 -8.41
C ARG A 61 4.82 -3.42 -8.15
N CYS A 62 4.59 -3.07 -6.89
CA CYS A 62 4.27 -1.69 -6.51
C CYS A 62 5.47 -0.76 -6.74
N LEU A 63 6.69 -1.20 -6.40
CA LEU A 63 7.91 -0.41 -6.65
C LEU A 63 8.12 -0.15 -8.14
N ALA A 64 8.04 -1.18 -8.98
CA ALA A 64 8.20 -1.05 -10.43
C ALA A 64 7.18 -0.07 -11.05
N SER A 65 5.95 -0.08 -10.54
CA SER A 65 4.90 0.85 -10.97
C SER A 65 5.18 2.29 -10.53
N ALA A 66 5.69 2.47 -9.30
CA ALA A 66 6.01 3.80 -8.76
C ALA A 66 7.23 4.44 -9.44
N THR A 67 8.27 3.67 -9.79
CA THR A 67 9.46 4.18 -10.49
C THR A 67 9.10 4.78 -11.85
N ARG A 68 8.15 4.16 -12.58
CA ARG A 68 7.65 4.68 -13.87
C ARG A 68 6.99 6.06 -13.76
N SER A 69 6.51 6.42 -12.58
CA SER A 69 5.87 7.71 -12.30
C SER A 69 6.85 8.81 -11.88
N ILE A 70 8.08 8.46 -11.51
CA ILE A 70 9.14 9.39 -11.06
C ILE A 70 10.08 9.78 -12.21
N SER A 71 10.20 8.92 -13.24
CA SER A 71 11.06 9.16 -14.41
C SER A 71 10.40 9.95 -15.55
N ARG A 72 9.25 10.59 -15.30
CA ARG A 72 8.56 11.51 -16.22
C ARG A 72 8.54 12.91 -15.62
#